data_AF-A0A3L6NLF8-F1
#
_entry.id   AF-A0A3L6NLF8-F1
#
_cell.length_a   1.000
_cell.length_b   1.000
_cell.length_c   1.000
_cell.angle_alpha   90.00
_cell.angle_beta   90.00
_cell.angle_gamma   90.00
#
_symmetry.space_group_name_H-M   'P 1'
#
loop_
_entity.id
_entity.type
_entity.pdbx_description
1 polymer ?
#
loop_
_entity_poly.entity_id
_entity_poly.type
_entity_poly.pdbx_seq_one_letter_code
_entity_poly.pdbx_strand_id
1 'polypeptide(L)'
;MSSPETQRRLARAKLIASTGYEIMPCSFCTENHTKCMMKEGWKNCSECTRRGRSCDGKGVTLTEADRLVQEKNRIEADEEATEEELIQLQRQLNERLSKLMRLRRQKRLIQTKGLRALEKELATMSDSEKADCLVPEADRVVESVEAGAPDLIDWSVVFDPSFVVENGTSSGVVGHS
;
A
#
# COMPACT_ATOMS: atom_id res chain seq x y z
N MET A 1 -40.13 -49.62 37.28
CA MET A 1 -38.88 -49.77 36.50
C MET A 1 -38.94 -48.80 35.32
N SER A 2 -37.87 -48.05 35.05
CA SER A 2 -37.83 -47.06 33.96
C SER A 2 -37.86 -47.75 32.59
N SER A 3 -38.52 -47.15 31.59
CA SER A 3 -38.58 -47.68 30.20
C SER A 3 -37.17 -47.90 29.61
N PRO A 4 -36.96 -48.91 28.75
CA PRO A 4 -35.70 -49.15 28.04
C PRO A 4 -35.19 -47.91 27.29
N GLU A 5 -36.09 -47.13 26.70
CA GLU A 5 -35.73 -45.89 26.00
C GLU A 5 -35.21 -44.82 26.96
N THR A 6 -35.81 -44.73 28.15
CA THR A 6 -35.34 -43.81 29.21
C THR A 6 -33.96 -44.22 29.68
N GLN A 7 -33.71 -45.52 29.87
CA GLN A 7 -32.39 -46.03 30.25
C GLN A 7 -31.33 -45.73 29.19
N ARG A 8 -31.63 -45.98 27.90
CA ARG A 8 -30.74 -45.63 26.78
C ARG A 8 -30.42 -44.15 26.75
N ARG A 9 -31.42 -43.28 26.92
CA ARG A 9 -31.24 -41.82 26.96
C ARG A 9 -30.35 -41.36 28.10
N LEU A 10 -30.54 -41.92 29.30
CA LEU A 10 -29.73 -41.58 30.47
C LEU A 10 -28.28 -42.10 30.33
N ALA A 11 -28.09 -43.32 29.81
CA ALA A 11 -26.77 -43.85 29.51
C ALA A 11 -26.04 -43.00 28.47
N ARG A 12 -26.78 -42.57 27.43
CA ARG A 12 -26.29 -41.65 26.40
C ARG A 12 -25.83 -40.32 27.01
N ALA A 13 -26.65 -39.70 27.84
CA ALA A 13 -26.31 -38.45 28.52
C ALA A 13 -25.06 -38.57 29.41
N LYS A 14 -24.93 -39.68 30.17
CA LYS A 14 -23.74 -39.97 30.98
C LYS A 14 -22.49 -40.09 30.13
N LEU A 15 -22.57 -40.77 28.98
CA LEU A 15 -21.43 -40.91 28.06
C LEU A 15 -20.95 -39.56 27.51
N ILE A 16 -21.88 -38.66 27.17
CA ILE A 16 -21.51 -37.29 26.72
C ILE A 16 -20.85 -36.53 27.86
N ALA A 17 -21.41 -36.61 29.07
CA ALA A 17 -20.88 -35.90 30.22
C ALA A 17 -19.45 -36.35 30.59
N SER A 18 -19.13 -37.64 30.39
CA SER A 18 -17.80 -38.18 30.74
C SER A 18 -16.76 -38.12 29.62
N THR A 19 -17.18 -38.18 28.35
CA THR A 19 -16.26 -38.25 27.20
C THR A 19 -16.36 -37.08 26.23
N GLY A 20 -17.32 -36.18 26.45
CA GLY A 20 -17.51 -34.99 25.63
C GLY A 20 -16.58 -33.83 26.04
N TYR A 21 -16.68 -32.75 25.28
CA TYR A 21 -15.98 -31.50 25.49
C TYR A 21 -16.96 -30.37 25.81
N GLU A 22 -16.47 -29.35 26.51
CA GLU A 22 -17.25 -28.18 26.88
C GLU A 22 -17.41 -27.26 25.67
N ILE A 23 -18.67 -26.95 25.33
CA ILE A 23 -19.02 -26.04 24.23
C ILE A 23 -19.70 -24.79 24.79
N MET A 24 -19.86 -23.79 23.93
CA MET A 24 -20.73 -22.66 24.22
C MET A 24 -22.10 -23.14 24.70
N PRO A 25 -22.60 -22.63 25.83
CA PRO A 25 -23.83 -23.12 26.42
C PRO A 25 -25.03 -22.85 25.51
N CYS A 26 -25.87 -23.86 25.34
CA CYS A 26 -27.17 -23.71 24.68
C CYS A 26 -28.13 -22.90 25.55
N SER A 27 -29.21 -22.36 24.99
CA SER A 27 -30.14 -21.47 25.73
C SER A 27 -30.55 -22.04 27.08
N PHE A 28 -30.85 -23.34 27.11
CA PHE A 28 -31.20 -24.04 28.35
C PHE A 28 -30.05 -24.16 29.35
N CYS A 29 -28.85 -24.50 28.89
CA CYS A 29 -27.70 -24.63 29.77
C CYS A 29 -27.30 -23.25 30.33
N THR A 30 -27.47 -22.18 29.55
CA THR A 30 -27.27 -20.78 29.96
C THR A 30 -28.25 -20.39 31.06
N GLU A 31 -29.55 -20.62 30.85
CA GLU A 31 -30.61 -20.30 31.84
C GLU A 31 -30.41 -21.04 33.17
N ASN A 32 -29.89 -22.26 33.14
CA ASN A 32 -29.69 -23.08 34.33
C ASN A 32 -28.26 -23.03 34.88
N HIS A 33 -27.39 -22.18 34.31
CA HIS A 33 -25.98 -22.06 34.70
C HIS A 33 -25.25 -23.42 34.77
N THR A 34 -25.51 -24.29 33.79
CA THR A 34 -24.88 -25.62 33.71
C THR A 34 -23.89 -25.70 32.56
N LYS A 35 -22.84 -26.51 32.74
CA LYS A 35 -21.88 -26.78 31.66
C LYS A 35 -22.53 -27.54 30.52
N CYS A 36 -22.34 -27.05 29.30
CA CYS A 36 -22.85 -27.69 28.10
C CYS A 36 -21.78 -28.62 27.52
N MET A 37 -21.91 -29.92 27.82
CA MET A 37 -20.98 -30.93 27.30
C MET A 37 -21.54 -31.53 26.03
N MET A 38 -20.78 -31.58 24.95
CA MET A 38 -21.17 -32.22 23.68
C MET A 38 -20.11 -33.21 23.21
N LYS A 39 -20.50 -34.16 22.37
CA LYS A 39 -19.62 -35.17 21.77
C LYS A 39 -19.72 -35.08 20.26
N GLU A 40 -18.61 -35.35 19.57
CA GLU A 40 -18.58 -35.35 18.11
C GLU A 40 -19.62 -36.30 17.50
N GLY A 41 -20.20 -35.87 16.38
CA GLY A 41 -21.26 -36.59 15.66
C GLY A 41 -22.64 -36.56 16.34
N TRP A 42 -22.78 -35.94 17.52
CA TRP A 42 -24.04 -35.88 18.25
C TRP A 42 -24.61 -34.47 18.23
N LYS A 43 -25.93 -34.38 18.04
CA LYS A 43 -26.64 -33.10 17.88
C LYS A 43 -27.05 -32.43 19.19
N ASN A 44 -26.97 -33.15 20.31
CA ASN A 44 -27.49 -32.69 21.60
C ASN A 44 -26.41 -32.78 22.67
N CYS A 45 -26.34 -31.77 23.52
CA CYS A 45 -25.49 -31.80 24.70
C CYS A 45 -25.98 -32.84 25.74
N SER A 46 -25.16 -33.14 26.75
CA SER A 46 -25.46 -34.09 27.82
C SER A 46 -26.81 -33.80 28.48
N GLU A 47 -27.07 -32.53 28.79
CA GLU A 47 -28.21 -32.11 29.58
C GLU A 47 -29.52 -32.10 28.78
N CYS A 48 -29.47 -31.63 27.53
CA CYS A 48 -30.58 -31.74 26.59
C CYS A 48 -30.90 -33.19 26.26
N THR A 49 -29.88 -34.03 26.09
CA THR A 49 -30.04 -35.48 25.89
C THR A 49 -30.72 -36.10 27.11
N ARG A 50 -30.28 -35.79 28.33
CA ARG A 50 -30.85 -36.32 29.58
C ARG A 50 -32.34 -36.04 29.70
N ARG A 51 -32.76 -34.82 29.36
CA ARG A 51 -34.15 -34.37 29.39
C ARG A 51 -34.98 -34.81 28.17
N GLY A 52 -34.35 -35.22 27.08
CA GLY A 52 -35.05 -35.58 25.84
C GLY A 52 -35.59 -34.37 25.07
N ARG A 53 -34.89 -33.24 25.13
CA ARG A 53 -35.24 -32.00 24.40
C ARG A 53 -34.27 -31.71 23.27
N SER A 54 -34.68 -30.88 22.32
CA SER A 54 -33.78 -30.33 21.30
C SER A 54 -32.68 -29.47 21.94
N CYS A 55 -31.53 -29.42 21.29
CA CYS A 55 -30.38 -28.61 21.71
C CYS A 55 -30.05 -27.62 20.60
N ASP A 56 -29.94 -26.36 20.97
CA ASP A 56 -29.58 -25.23 20.11
C ASP A 56 -28.08 -24.86 20.21
N GLY A 57 -27.35 -25.51 21.12
CA GLY A 57 -25.90 -25.34 21.25
C GLY A 57 -25.16 -25.79 20.01
N LYS A 58 -24.39 -24.89 19.40
CA LYS A 58 -23.47 -25.20 18.31
C LYS A 58 -22.18 -25.73 18.93
N GLY A 59 -21.58 -26.75 18.33
CA GLY A 59 -20.42 -27.49 18.88
C GLY A 59 -19.10 -26.72 18.94
N VAL A 60 -19.15 -25.39 19.02
CA VAL A 60 -17.99 -24.50 19.11
C VAL A 60 -17.51 -24.48 20.57
N THR A 61 -16.23 -24.76 20.77
CA THR A 61 -15.61 -24.68 22.09
C THR A 61 -15.32 -23.23 22.49
N LEU A 62 -15.21 -22.95 23.79
CA LEU A 62 -14.82 -21.63 24.29
C LEU A 62 -13.44 -21.23 23.76
N THR A 63 -12.49 -22.15 23.79
CA THR A 63 -11.13 -21.95 23.27
C THR A 63 -11.08 -21.63 21.78
N GLU A 64 -11.93 -22.26 20.96
CA GLU A 64 -12.02 -21.92 19.54
C GLU A 64 -12.61 -20.53 19.34
N ALA A 65 -13.64 -20.17 20.10
CA ALA A 65 -14.22 -18.83 20.05
C ALA A 65 -13.19 -17.75 20.43
N ASP A 66 -12.43 -17.97 21.50
CA ASP A 66 -11.37 -17.05 21.94
C ASP A 66 -10.27 -16.89 20.88
N ARG A 67 -9.84 -18.00 20.27
CA ARG A 67 -8.86 -17.99 19.17
C ARG A 67 -9.37 -17.20 17.97
N LEU A 68 -10.64 -17.39 17.60
CA LEU A 68 -11.24 -16.63 16.49
C LEU A 68 -11.30 -15.13 16.78
N VAL A 69 -11.61 -14.73 18.02
CA VAL A 69 -11.60 -13.33 18.41
C VAL A 69 -10.19 -12.74 18.34
N GLN A 70 -9.19 -13.46 18.85
CA GLN A 70 -7.79 -13.00 18.77
C GLN A 70 -7.33 -12.84 17.33
N GLU A 71 -7.65 -13.81 16.48
CA GLU A 71 -7.29 -13.77 15.06
C GLU A 71 -8.00 -12.62 14.34
N LYS A 72 -9.29 -12.41 14.61
CA LYS A 72 -10.05 -11.27 14.07
C LYS A 72 -9.39 -9.95 14.47
N ASN A 73 -9.05 -9.77 15.75
CA ASN A 73 -8.43 -8.53 16.23
C ASN A 73 -7.05 -8.32 15.61
N ARG A 74 -6.28 -9.39 15.38
CA ARG A 74 -4.99 -9.31 14.67
C ARG A 74 -5.20 -8.82 13.23
N ILE A 75 -6.16 -9.41 12.51
CA ILE A 75 -6.48 -9.01 11.13
C ILE A 75 -6.94 -7.55 11.09
N GLU A 76 -7.81 -7.12 12.00
CA GLU A 76 -8.27 -5.73 12.07
C GLU A 76 -7.10 -4.74 12.29
N ALA A 77 -6.12 -5.09 13.12
CA ALA A 77 -4.93 -4.26 13.32
C ALA A 77 -4.03 -4.22 12.07
N ASP A 78 -3.87 -5.34 11.37
CA ASP A 78 -3.11 -5.42 10.12
C ASP A 78 -3.82 -4.64 8.99
N GLU A 79 -5.16 -4.66 8.96
CA GLU A 79 -5.98 -3.86 8.04
C GLU A 79 -5.77 -2.37 8.28
N GLU A 80 -5.88 -1.90 9.52
CA GLU A 80 -5.67 -0.48 9.88
C GLU A 80 -4.25 0.00 9.51
N ALA A 81 -3.23 -0.80 9.81
CA ALA A 81 -1.85 -0.48 9.44
C ALA A 81 -1.68 -0.37 7.91
N THR A 82 -2.28 -1.29 7.16
CA THR A 82 -2.24 -1.28 5.69
C THR A 82 -2.97 -0.07 5.11
N GLU A 83 -4.10 0.33 5.69
CA GLU A 83 -4.83 1.54 5.30
C GLU A 83 -3.99 2.81 5.51
N GLU A 84 -3.29 2.91 6.65
CA GLU A 84 -2.37 4.03 6.90
C GLU A 84 -1.24 4.09 5.88
N GLU A 85 -0.63 2.95 5.53
CA GLU A 85 0.41 2.87 4.49
C GLU A 85 -0.14 3.31 3.12
N LEU A 86 -1.35 2.89 2.75
CA LEU A 86 -1.99 3.32 1.51
C LEU A 86 -2.20 4.84 1.46
N ILE A 87 -2.63 5.44 2.57
CA ILE A 87 -2.79 6.90 2.67
C ILE A 87 -1.44 7.60 2.47
N GLN A 88 -0.36 7.08 3.07
CA GLN A 88 0.99 7.65 2.91
C GLN A 88 1.48 7.53 1.46
N LEU A 89 1.31 6.37 0.84
CA LEU A 89 1.70 6.15 -0.56
C LEU A 89 0.91 7.06 -1.51
N GLN A 90 -0.39 7.27 -1.26
CA GLN A 90 -1.21 8.19 -2.05
C GLN A 90 -0.70 9.64 -1.95
N ARG A 91 -0.26 10.08 -0.76
CA ARG A 91 0.36 11.41 -0.58
C ARG A 91 1.64 11.52 -1.39
N GLN A 92 2.53 10.54 -1.30
CA GLN A 92 3.78 10.52 -2.07
C GLN A 92 3.50 10.53 -3.59
N LEU A 93 2.52 9.75 -4.06
CA LEU A 93 2.12 9.75 -5.46
C LEU A 93 1.71 11.15 -5.93
N ASN A 94 0.87 11.83 -5.16
CA ASN A 94 0.41 13.19 -5.48
C ASN A 94 1.57 14.20 -5.55
N GLU A 95 2.56 14.10 -4.65
CA GLU A 95 3.76 14.93 -4.67
C GLU A 95 4.61 14.67 -5.93
N ARG A 96 4.85 13.39 -6.25
CA ARG A 96 5.62 13.00 -7.44
C ARG A 96 4.91 13.45 -8.72
N LEU A 97 3.58 13.30 -8.78
CA LEU A 97 2.77 13.74 -9.90
C LEU A 97 2.82 15.27 -10.07
N SER A 98 2.74 16.02 -8.97
CA SER A 98 2.88 17.48 -8.99
C SER A 98 4.26 17.92 -9.50
N LYS A 99 5.32 17.26 -9.06
CA LYS A 99 6.69 17.49 -9.56
C LYS A 99 6.79 17.21 -11.07
N LEU A 100 6.22 16.09 -11.54
CA LEU A 100 6.19 15.73 -12.95
C LEU A 100 5.47 16.78 -13.80
N MET A 101 4.32 17.28 -13.33
CA MET A 101 3.58 18.34 -14.03
C MET A 101 4.40 19.63 -14.14
N ARG A 102 5.09 20.03 -13.06
CA ARG A 102 5.98 21.20 -13.06
C ARG A 102 7.10 21.06 -14.08
N LEU A 103 7.79 19.92 -14.09
CA LEU A 103 8.88 19.63 -15.03
C LEU A 103 8.40 19.66 -16.48
N ARG A 104 7.23 19.07 -16.77
CA ARG A 104 6.62 19.13 -18.12
C ARG A 104 6.29 20.56 -18.54
N ARG A 105 5.84 21.41 -17.61
CA ARG A 105 5.59 22.83 -17.89
C ARG A 105 6.89 23.58 -18.18
N GLN A 106 7.93 23.37 -17.37
CA GLN A 106 9.24 23.98 -17.58
C GLN A 106 9.85 23.56 -18.93
N LYS A 107 9.79 22.27 -19.28
CA LYS A 107 10.24 21.76 -20.59
C LYS A 107 9.57 22.50 -21.74
N ARG A 108 8.23 22.60 -21.72
CA ARG A 108 7.46 23.31 -22.77
C ARG A 108 7.83 24.78 -22.85
N LEU A 109 8.06 25.43 -21.70
CA LEU A 109 8.48 26.83 -21.67
C LEU A 109 9.86 27.04 -22.30
N ILE A 110 10.83 26.18 -21.99
CA ILE A 110 12.18 26.25 -22.59
C ILE A 110 12.10 26.00 -24.09
N GLN A 111 11.36 24.98 -24.52
CA GLN A 111 11.18 24.68 -25.95
C GLN A 111 10.58 25.86 -26.71
N THR A 112 9.52 26.48 -26.17
CA THR A 112 8.88 27.65 -26.81
C THR A 112 9.76 28.90 -26.79
N LYS A 113 10.49 29.15 -25.70
CA LYS A 113 11.46 30.26 -25.64
C LYS A 113 12.62 30.07 -26.61
N GLY A 114 13.18 28.87 -26.69
CA GLY A 114 14.26 28.53 -27.61
C GLY A 114 13.86 28.72 -29.07
N LEU A 115 12.67 28.23 -29.46
CA LEU A 115 12.14 28.46 -30.81
C LEU A 115 11.98 29.95 -31.13
N ARG A 116 11.39 30.74 -30.22
CA ARG A 116 11.25 32.20 -30.43
C ARG A 116 12.58 32.93 -30.49
N ALA A 117 13.59 32.49 -29.75
CA ALA A 117 14.91 33.09 -29.78
C ALA A 117 15.57 32.89 -31.16
N LEU A 118 15.51 31.66 -31.70
CA LEU A 118 15.99 31.35 -33.04
C LEU A 118 15.21 32.10 -34.13
N GLU A 119 13.89 32.18 -34.03
CA GLU A 119 13.06 32.96 -34.96
C GLU A 119 13.44 34.45 -34.95
N LYS A 120 13.67 35.02 -33.76
CA LYS A 120 14.08 36.42 -33.63
C LYS A 120 15.46 36.64 -34.22
N GLU A 121 16.42 35.77 -33.93
CA GLU A 121 17.78 35.83 -34.46
C GLU A 121 17.76 35.83 -36.00
N LEU A 122 17.05 34.87 -36.61
CA LEU A 122 16.88 34.78 -38.06
C LEU A 122 16.23 36.03 -38.67
N ALA A 123 15.28 36.65 -37.96
CA ALA A 123 14.63 37.88 -38.40
C ALA A 123 15.52 39.12 -38.25
N THR A 124 16.43 39.14 -37.26
CA THR A 124 17.38 40.25 -37.03
C THR A 124 18.64 40.17 -37.87
N MET A 125 18.95 39.01 -38.46
CA MET A 125 20.09 38.90 -39.38
C MET A 125 19.91 39.81 -40.59
N SER A 126 20.95 40.57 -40.90
CA SER A 126 21.06 41.41 -42.09
C SER A 126 21.02 40.54 -43.36
N ASP A 127 20.51 41.07 -44.47
CA ASP A 127 20.50 40.34 -45.76
C ASP A 127 21.92 39.98 -46.25
N SER A 128 22.96 40.69 -45.77
CA SER A 128 24.37 40.35 -46.00
C SER A 128 24.84 39.13 -45.19
N GLU A 129 24.34 38.93 -43.97
CA GLU A 129 24.73 37.81 -43.08
C GLU A 129 24.01 36.52 -43.49
N LYS A 130 22.77 36.64 -44.01
CA LYS A 130 22.05 35.52 -44.64
C LYS A 130 22.77 35.00 -45.88
N ALA A 131 23.48 35.86 -46.62
CA ALA A 131 24.28 35.47 -47.78
C ALA A 131 25.59 34.79 -47.38
N ASP A 132 26.25 35.24 -46.31
CA ASP A 132 27.47 34.59 -45.78
C ASP A 132 27.20 33.19 -45.18
N CYS A 133 26.00 32.93 -44.65
CA CYS A 133 25.60 31.60 -44.17
C CYS A 133 25.33 30.58 -45.32
N LEU A 134 25.18 31.07 -46.56
CA LEU A 134 25.13 30.24 -47.78
C LEU A 134 26.51 30.00 -48.40
N VAL A 135 27.54 30.68 -47.88
CA VAL A 135 28.94 30.35 -48.17
C VAL A 135 29.31 29.20 -47.23
N PRO A 136 29.73 28.02 -47.73
CA PRO A 136 29.97 26.87 -46.88
C PRO A 136 31.08 27.18 -45.86
N GLU A 137 30.73 27.18 -44.57
CA GLU A 137 31.63 27.20 -43.41
C GLU A 137 32.67 26.05 -43.41
N ALA A 138 32.64 25.17 -44.42
CA ALA A 138 33.63 24.14 -44.65
C ALA A 138 35.06 24.70 -44.79
N ASP A 139 35.23 25.91 -45.32
CA ASP A 139 36.59 26.43 -45.62
C ASP A 139 37.29 27.05 -44.39
N ARG A 140 36.55 27.44 -43.34
CA ARG A 140 37.15 28.05 -42.12
C ARG A 140 37.34 27.06 -40.97
N VAL A 141 36.52 26.00 -40.91
CA VAL A 141 36.59 25.00 -39.84
C VAL A 141 37.72 23.99 -40.05
N VAL A 142 38.11 23.72 -41.30
CA VAL A 142 39.18 22.75 -41.62
C VAL A 142 40.53 23.19 -41.04
N GLU A 143 40.84 24.49 -41.01
CA GLU A 143 42.12 25.00 -40.48
C GLU A 143 42.19 24.96 -38.95
N SER A 144 41.05 24.96 -38.24
CA SER A 144 41.01 24.97 -36.76
C SER A 144 40.91 23.57 -36.13
N VAL A 145 40.31 22.59 -36.85
CA VAL A 145 40.18 21.20 -36.36
C VAL A 145 41.51 20.44 -36.47
N GLU A 146 42.37 20.78 -37.44
CA GLU A 146 43.73 20.21 -37.52
C GLU A 146 44.64 20.60 -36.34
N ALA A 147 44.28 21.64 -35.58
CA ALA A 147 45.00 22.08 -34.38
C ALA A 147 44.58 21.35 -33.09
N GLY A 148 43.64 20.39 -33.14
CA GLY A 148 43.43 19.40 -32.08
C GLY A 148 42.84 19.91 -30.75
N ALA A 149 41.80 20.75 -30.78
CA ALA A 149 41.09 21.18 -29.56
C ALA A 149 39.57 20.96 -29.64
N PRO A 150 39.05 19.78 -29.25
CA PRO A 150 37.61 19.49 -29.19
C PRO A 150 36.89 20.10 -27.97
N ASP A 151 37.64 20.74 -27.06
CA ASP A 151 37.18 21.07 -25.70
C ASP A 151 36.76 22.55 -25.51
N LEU A 152 36.52 23.28 -26.60
CA LEU A 152 36.21 24.72 -26.54
C LEU A 152 34.73 25.07 -26.28
N ILE A 153 33.82 24.09 -26.28
CA ILE A 153 32.40 24.36 -26.03
C ILE A 153 32.06 23.99 -24.59
N ASP A 154 32.17 24.99 -23.71
CA ASP A 154 31.75 24.88 -22.32
C ASP A 154 30.22 24.97 -22.19
N TRP A 155 29.56 23.82 -22.14
CA TRP A 155 28.11 23.72 -21.94
C TRP A 155 27.65 24.27 -20.58
N SER A 156 28.55 24.45 -19.61
CA SER A 156 28.19 25.06 -18.32
C SER A 156 27.89 26.56 -18.42
N VAL A 157 28.41 27.25 -19.44
CA VAL A 157 28.07 28.65 -19.76
C VAL A 157 26.67 28.76 -20.39
N VAL A 158 26.26 27.77 -21.17
CA VAL A 158 24.90 27.70 -21.76
C VAL A 158 23.83 27.50 -20.68
N PHE A 159 24.21 26.84 -19.58
CA PHE A 159 23.34 26.54 -18.44
C PHE A 159 23.73 27.31 -17.17
N ASP A 160 24.22 28.54 -17.30
CA ASP A 160 24.66 29.37 -16.17
C ASP A 160 23.58 29.40 -15.04
N PRO A 161 23.90 29.00 -13.79
CA PRO A 161 22.95 28.92 -12.67
C PRO A 161 22.52 30.28 -12.12
N SER A 162 22.98 31.39 -12.69
CA SER A 162 22.69 32.75 -12.24
C SER A 162 21.18 33.12 -12.25
N PHE A 163 20.29 32.27 -12.80
CA PHE A 163 18.85 32.30 -12.51
C PHE A 163 18.52 31.53 -11.21
N VAL A 164 19.07 31.94 -10.07
CA VAL A 164 18.64 31.39 -8.78
C VAL A 164 17.24 31.94 -8.45
N VAL A 165 16.20 31.10 -8.56
CA VAL A 165 14.99 31.28 -7.75
C VAL A 165 15.33 30.71 -6.38
N GLU A 166 15.52 31.61 -5.41
CA GLU A 166 15.83 31.29 -4.02
C GLU A 166 14.93 30.18 -3.48
N ASN A 167 15.53 29.05 -3.11
CA ASN A 167 14.94 28.14 -2.13
C ASN A 167 15.75 28.30 -0.85
N GLY A 168 15.22 29.12 0.06
CA GLY A 168 15.78 29.35 1.38
C GLY A 168 15.80 28.10 2.26
N THR A 169 16.90 28.00 3.02
CA THR A 169 17.05 27.47 4.39
C THR A 169 16.57 26.03 4.67
N SER A 170 17.46 25.09 4.97
CA SER A 170 18.29 24.94 6.18
C SER A 170 17.74 23.80 7.06
N SER A 171 18.53 22.74 7.21
CA SER A 171 19.04 22.28 8.51
C SER A 171 19.48 20.82 8.37
N GLY A 172 20.79 20.59 8.46
CA GLY A 172 21.39 19.27 8.50
C GLY A 172 21.48 18.77 9.94
N VAL A 173 21.06 17.53 10.16
CA VAL A 173 21.38 16.73 11.34
C VAL A 173 21.81 15.35 10.85
N VAL A 174 23.09 15.00 11.02
CA VAL A 174 23.64 13.66 11.31
C VAL A 174 25.10 13.92 11.79
N GLY A 175 25.65 13.44 12.89
CA GLY A 175 25.40 12.20 13.63
C GLY A 175 26.49 11.16 13.29
N HIS A 176 27.59 11.18 14.05
CA HIS A 176 28.55 10.10 14.36
C HIS A 176 29.05 9.13 13.27
N SER A 177 30.38 9.09 13.11
CA SER A 177 31.25 7.97 13.54
C SER A 177 32.71 8.43 13.59
#